data_AF-A0A699ZP65-F1
#
_entry.id   AF-A0A699ZP65-F1
#
_cell.length_a   1.000
_cell.length_b   1.000
_cell.length_c   1.000
_cell.angle_alpha   90.00
_cell.angle_beta   90.00
_cell.angle_gamma   90.00
#
_symmetry.space_group_name_H-M   'P 1'
#
loop_
_entity.id
_entity.type
_entity.pdbx_description
1 polymer ?
#
loop_
_entity_poly.entity_id
_entity_poly.type
_entity_poly.pdbx_seq_one_letter_code
_entity_poly.pdbx_strand_id
1 'polypeptide(L)'
;MDIEKDTIIEIAVIITDGDLKEEAVGPALAIHASEEVLAGMNEWCIEHHGQSGLTQRVRDSAVTMQQAEEQVMAFIQQYVSEAGTAQMAGNSVHVDRMFLNK
;
A
#
# COMPACT_ATOMS: atom_id res chain seq x y z
N MET A 1 -11.88 -10.81 1.43
CA MET A 1 -11.33 -9.82 0.50
C MET A 1 -12.31 -9.67 -0.64
N ASP A 2 -12.79 -8.45 -0.85
CA ASP A 2 -13.77 -8.04 -1.86
C ASP A 2 -13.26 -6.73 -2.49
N ILE A 3 -12.81 -6.79 -3.76
CA ILE A 3 -12.22 -5.64 -4.47
C ILE A 3 -13.17 -4.44 -4.56
N GLU A 4 -14.48 -4.70 -4.55
CA GLU A 4 -15.48 -3.63 -4.68
C GLU A 4 -15.69 -2.88 -3.35
N LYS A 5 -15.54 -3.58 -2.21
CA LYS A 5 -15.82 -3.02 -0.88
C LYS A 5 -14.57 -2.64 -0.08
N ASP A 6 -13.52 -3.42 -0.21
CA ASP A 6 -12.28 -3.21 0.53
C ASP A 6 -11.45 -2.08 -0.11
N THR A 7 -10.58 -1.47 0.68
CA THR A 7 -9.68 -0.39 0.24
C THR A 7 -8.28 -0.59 0.80
N ILE A 8 -7.30 0.02 0.15
CA ILE A 8 -5.92 0.06 0.64
C ILE A 8 -5.87 0.96 1.88
N ILE A 9 -5.23 0.50 2.95
CA ILE A 9 -5.05 1.26 4.20
C ILE A 9 -3.57 1.41 4.60
N GLU A 10 -2.67 0.70 3.92
CA GLU A 10 -1.23 0.85 4.05
C GLU A 10 -0.55 0.53 2.71
N ILE A 11 0.52 1.25 2.39
CA ILE A 11 1.37 0.97 1.24
C ILE A 11 2.84 1.24 1.57
N ALA A 12 3.72 0.35 1.14
CA ALA A 12 5.16 0.53 1.24
C ALA A 12 5.84 0.09 -0.05
N VAL A 13 6.95 0.74 -0.41
CA VAL A 13 7.67 0.47 -1.66
C VAL A 13 9.15 0.31 -1.39
N ILE A 14 9.78 -0.66 -2.05
CA ILE A 14 11.23 -0.88 -2.05
C ILE A 14 11.65 -1.11 -3.51
N ILE A 15 12.77 -0.52 -3.91
CA ILE A 15 13.40 -0.76 -5.21
C ILE A 15 14.60 -1.69 -5.02
N THR A 16 14.71 -2.71 -5.87
CA THR A 16 15.83 -3.66 -5.87
C THR A 16 16.46 -3.79 -7.25
N ASP A 17 17.71 -4.25 -7.27
CA ASP A 17 18.36 -4.74 -8.47
C ASP A 17 17.84 -6.14 -8.88
N GLY A 18 18.36 -6.68 -9.99
CA GLY A 18 18.02 -8.02 -10.47
C GLY A 18 18.49 -9.17 -9.58
N ASP A 19 19.38 -8.91 -8.61
CA ASP A 19 19.87 -9.86 -7.62
C ASP A 19 19.13 -9.73 -6.27
N LEU A 20 18.02 -8.98 -6.24
CA LEU A 20 17.23 -8.68 -5.04
C LEU A 20 18.00 -7.89 -3.96
N LYS A 21 19.05 -7.17 -4.33
CA LYS A 21 19.68 -6.22 -3.41
C LYS A 21 18.86 -4.94 -3.38
N GLU A 22 18.58 -4.47 -2.18
CA GLU A 22 17.90 -3.20 -1.95
C GLU A 22 18.75 -2.04 -2.49
N GLU A 23 18.18 -1.28 -3.41
CA GLU A 23 18.78 -0.03 -3.91
C GLU A 23 18.20 1.18 -3.18
N ALA A 24 16.91 1.15 -2.86
CA ALA A 24 16.23 2.23 -2.15
C ALA A 24 14.99 1.76 -1.40
N VAL A 25 14.78 2.32 -0.21
CA VAL A 25 13.54 2.18 0.57
C VAL A 25 12.69 3.41 0.33
N GLY A 26 11.47 3.18 -0.16
CA GLY A 26 10.47 4.20 -0.40
C GLY A 26 9.64 4.53 0.83
N PRO A 27 8.59 5.33 0.64
CA PRO A 27 7.69 5.69 1.74
C PRO A 27 6.92 4.44 2.21
N ALA A 28 6.66 4.39 3.52
CA ALA A 28 5.76 3.43 4.17
C ALA A 28 4.61 4.22 4.82
N LEU A 29 3.45 4.23 4.16
CA LEU A 29 2.35 5.15 4.45
C LEU A 29 1.15 4.37 4.97
N ALA A 30 0.61 4.79 6.11
CA ALA A 30 -0.76 4.46 6.49
C ALA A 30 -1.70 5.44 5.79
N ILE A 31 -2.76 4.95 5.15
CA ILE A 31 -3.71 5.76 4.39
C ILE A 31 -4.97 5.91 5.23
N HIS A 32 -5.43 7.16 5.40
CA HIS A 32 -6.62 7.45 6.19
C HIS A 32 -7.85 6.72 5.62
N ALA A 33 -8.59 6.06 6.50
CA ALA A 33 -9.88 5.45 6.20
C ALA A 33 -10.91 5.88 7.24
N SER A 34 -12.17 6.03 6.82
CA SER A 34 -13.25 6.42 7.74
C SER A 34 -13.56 5.30 8.74
N GLU A 35 -14.16 5.65 9.88
CA GLU A 35 -14.60 4.65 10.86
C GLU A 35 -15.62 3.66 10.28
N GLU A 36 -16.40 4.06 9.28
CA GLU A 36 -17.32 3.16 8.58
C GLU A 36 -16.57 2.04 7.84
N VAL A 37 -15.49 2.39 7.14
CA VAL A 37 -14.63 1.41 6.46
C VAL A 37 -13.95 0.50 7.47
N LEU A 38 -13.40 1.07 8.55
CA LEU A 38 -12.72 0.29 9.59
C LEU A 38 -13.69 -0.65 10.33
N ALA A 39 -14.91 -0.20 10.61
CA ALA A 39 -15.95 -1.01 11.23
C ALA A 39 -16.52 -2.08 10.28
N GLY A 40 -16.40 -1.88 8.96
CA GLY A 40 -16.80 -2.83 7.93
C GLY A 40 -15.82 -3.99 7.72
N MET A 41 -14.65 -3.96 8.36
CA MET A 41 -13.68 -5.04 8.30
C MET A 41 -14.23 -6.34 8.92
N ASN A 42 -13.79 -7.49 8.39
CA ASN A 42 -14.10 -8.77 9.02
C ASN A 42 -13.31 -8.97 10.32
N GLU A 43 -13.69 -9.97 11.12
CA GLU A 43 -13.10 -10.25 12.45
C GLU A 43 -11.57 -10.46 12.39
N TRP A 44 -11.08 -11.19 11.38
CA TRP A 44 -9.65 -11.43 11.21
C TRP A 44 -8.87 -10.14 10.94
N CYS A 45 -9.39 -9.27 10.07
CA CYS A 45 -8.79 -7.97 9.79
C CYS A 45 -8.78 -7.06 11.03
N ILE A 46 -9.87 -7.03 11.79
CA ILE A 46 -9.95 -6.24 13.04
C ILE A 46 -8.90 -6.71 14.04
N GLU A 47 -8.81 -8.02 14.28
CA GLU A 47 -7.84 -8.57 15.22
C GLU A 47 -6.40 -8.34 14.74
N HIS A 48 -6.10 -8.69 13.49
CA HIS A 48 -4.74 -8.64 12.96
C HIS A 48 -4.21 -7.20 12.86
N HIS A 49 -5.00 -6.27 12.31
CA HIS A 49 -4.62 -4.86 12.21
C HIS A 49 -4.66 -4.14 13.56
N GLY A 50 -5.50 -4.58 14.49
CA GLY A 50 -5.51 -4.09 15.86
C GLY A 50 -4.23 -4.47 16.61
N GLN A 51 -3.82 -5.74 16.54
CA GLN A 51 -2.60 -6.24 17.19
C GLN A 51 -1.32 -5.62 16.62
N SER A 52 -1.28 -5.36 15.31
CA SER A 52 -0.13 -4.69 14.68
C SER A 52 -0.09 -3.17 14.92
N GLY A 53 -1.16 -2.59 15.48
CA GLY A 53 -1.33 -1.15 15.64
C GLY A 53 -1.67 -0.41 14.33
N LEU A 54 -1.87 -1.14 13.21
CA LEU A 54 -2.20 -0.53 11.93
C LEU A 54 -3.54 0.22 11.98
N THR A 55 -4.56 -0.33 12.64
CA THR A 55 -5.86 0.35 12.73
C THR A 55 -5.73 1.72 13.38
N GLN A 56 -4.89 1.85 14.42
CA GLN A 56 -4.65 3.14 15.06
C GLN A 56 -3.84 4.08 14.16
N ARG A 57 -2.79 3.58 13.49
CA ARG A 57 -2.02 4.37 12.51
C ARG A 57 -2.89 4.90 11.37
N VAL A 58 -3.86 4.13 10.90
CA VAL A 58 -4.81 4.53 9.87
C VAL A 58 -5.74 5.65 10.37
N ARG A 59 -6.25 5.54 11.59
CA ARG A 59 -7.06 6.60 12.23
C ARG A 59 -6.30 7.91 12.38
N ASP A 60 -5.05 7.81 12.83
CA ASP A 60 -4.19 8.96 13.08
C ASP A 60 -3.58 9.53 11.79
N SER A 61 -3.67 8.81 10.68
CA SER A 61 -3.14 9.27 9.40
C SER A 61 -3.98 10.41 8.83
N ALA A 62 -3.30 11.42 8.30
CA ALA A 62 -3.89 12.48 7.48
C ALA A 62 -3.63 12.26 5.97
N VAL A 63 -2.96 11.17 5.60
CA VAL A 63 -2.60 10.88 4.20
C VAL A 63 -3.83 10.32 3.48
N THR A 64 -4.28 11.03 2.44
CA THR A 64 -5.35 10.53 1.57
C THR A 64 -4.82 9.51 0.57
N MET A 65 -5.71 8.73 -0.04
CA MET A 65 -5.33 7.78 -1.10
C MET A 65 -4.55 8.47 -2.23
N GLN A 66 -5.05 9.63 -2.69
CA GLN A 66 -4.40 10.41 -3.74
C GLN A 66 -2.99 10.88 -3.33
N GLN A 67 -2.82 11.34 -2.09
CA GLN A 67 -1.50 11.76 -1.59
C GLN A 67 -0.53 10.58 -1.46
N ALA A 68 -1.03 9.39 -1.12
CA ALA A 68 -0.21 8.19 -1.08
C ALA A 68 0.23 7.78 -2.50
N GLU A 69 -0.67 7.81 -3.47
CA GLU A 69 -0.38 7.55 -4.88
C GLU A 69 0.68 8.53 -5.41
N GLU A 70 0.49 9.84 -5.20
CA GLU A 70 1.42 10.88 -5.65
C GLU A 70 2.83 10.67 -5.05
N GLN A 71 2.93 10.38 -3.74
CA GLN A 71 4.20 10.14 -3.06
C GLN A 71 4.90 8.87 -3.56
N VAL A 72 4.14 7.78 -3.74
CA VAL A 72 4.67 6.52 -4.23
C VAL A 72 5.15 6.66 -5.68
N MET A 73 4.36 7.28 -6.55
CA MET A 73 4.73 7.47 -7.94
C MET A 73 5.92 8.41 -8.09
N ALA A 74 5.97 9.50 -7.32
CA ALA A 74 7.11 10.40 -7.31
C ALA A 74 8.40 9.72 -6.84
N PHE A 75 8.30 8.76 -5.91
CA PHE A 75 9.44 7.94 -5.51
C PHE A 75 9.86 6.98 -6.63
N ILE A 76 8.94 6.20 -7.19
CA ILE A 76 9.23 5.22 -8.25
C ILE A 76 9.87 5.88 -9.47
N GLN A 77 9.38 7.05 -9.89
CA GLN A 77 9.89 7.79 -11.06
C GLN A 77 11.34 8.28 -10.90
N GLN A 78 11.89 8.33 -9.69
CA GLN A 78 13.31 8.65 -9.48
C GLN A 78 14.24 7.51 -9.91
N TYR A 79 13.72 6.27 -9.93
CA TYR A 79 14.50 5.06 -10.21
C TYR A 79 14.08 4.37 -11.51
N VAL A 80 12.82 4.52 -11.92
CA VAL A 80 12.26 3.92 -13.13
C VAL A 80 11.94 5.03 -14.12
N SER A 81 12.89 5.31 -15.01
CA SER A 81 12.77 6.41 -15.99
C SER A 81 11.80 6.12 -17.14
N GLU A 82 11.60 4.84 -17.47
CA GLU A 82 10.74 4.41 -18.58
C GLU A 82 9.60 3.54 -18.07
N ALA A 83 8.36 3.93 -18.41
CA ALA A 83 7.18 3.18 -18.02
C ALA A 83 7.20 1.74 -18.59
N GLY A 84 6.81 0.76 -17.78
CA GLY A 84 6.73 -0.65 -18.18
C GLY A 84 8.05 -1.41 -18.18
N THR A 85 9.15 -0.79 -17.74
CA THR A 85 10.46 -1.46 -17.64
C THR A 85 10.66 -2.19 -16.30
N ALA A 86 10.16 -1.63 -15.20
CA ALA A 86 10.19 -2.27 -13.90
C ALA A 86 9.03 -3.28 -13.73
N GLN A 87 9.31 -4.38 -13.04
CA GLN A 87 8.32 -5.39 -12.69
C GLN A 87 7.82 -5.18 -11.27
N MET A 88 6.50 -5.32 -11.08
CA MET A 88 5.92 -5.35 -9.74
C MET A 88 6.20 -6.71 -9.10
N ALA A 89 6.90 -6.70 -7.97
CA ALA A 89 7.32 -7.91 -7.27
C ALA A 89 6.76 -7.92 -5.83
N GLY A 90 6.40 -9.11 -5.35
CA GLY A 90 5.84 -9.30 -4.02
C GLY A 90 5.21 -10.68 -3.88
N ASN A 91 4.97 -11.09 -2.64
CA ASN A 91 4.26 -12.35 -2.39
C ASN A 91 2.77 -12.16 -2.71
N SER A 92 2.20 -13.02 -3.55
CA SER A 92 0.82 -12.90 -4.03
C SER A 92 0.50 -11.53 -4.66
N VAL A 93 1.49 -10.87 -5.27
CA VAL A 93 1.41 -9.49 -5.82
C VAL A 93 0.30 -9.24 -6.83
N HIS A 94 -0.27 -10.31 -7.42
CA HIS A 94 -1.43 -10.20 -8.29
C HIS A 94 -2.66 -9.65 -7.54
N VAL A 95 -2.79 -9.91 -6.25
CA VAL A 95 -3.85 -9.34 -5.39
C VAL A 95 -3.64 -7.85 -5.22
N ASP A 96 -2.42 -7.42 -4.86
CA ASP A 96 -2.07 -6.00 -4.73
C ASP A 96 -2.33 -5.26 -6.06
N ARG A 97 -1.92 -5.86 -7.17
CA ARG A 97 -2.16 -5.32 -8.52
C ARG A 97 -3.66 -5.16 -8.84
N MET A 98 -4.54 -6.01 -8.33
CA MET A 98 -5.99 -5.85 -8.53
C MET A 98 -6.50 -4.56 -7.89
N PHE A 99 -6.01 -4.22 -6.68
CA PHE A 99 -6.38 -2.97 -6.02
C PHE A 99 -5.76 -1.75 -6.70
N LEU A 100 -4.52 -1.85 -7.19
CA LEU A 100 -3.85 -0.74 -7.89
C LEU A 100 -4.42 -0.44 -9.29
N ASN A 101 -5.13 -1.39 -9.90
CA ASN A 101 -5.78 -1.21 -11.21
C ASN A 101 -7.21 -0.67 -11.11
N LYS A 102 -7.76 -0.52 -9.90
CA LYS A 102 -9.10 0.01 -9.64
C LYS A 102 -9.09 1.53 -9.71
#